data_AF-X1M1U1-F1
#
_entry.id   AF-X1M1U1-F1
#
_cell.length_a   1.000
_cell.length_b   1.000
_cell.length_c   1.000
_cell.angle_alpha   90.00
_cell.angle_beta   90.00
_cell.angle_gamma   90.00
#
_symmetry.space_group_name_H-M   'P 1'
#
loop_
_entity.id
_entity.type
_entity.pdbx_description
1 polymer ?
#
loop_
_entity_poly.entity_id
_entity_poly.type
_entity_poly.pdbx_seq_one_letter_code
_entity_poly.pdbx_strand_id
1 'polypeptide(L)'
;MFQREDLILESKKVNEYLHHVDMRQYGARRTLSIFIFNLDNISVLLDVGTSDDVKKVLEYFKLNNLPLSSFKYLVPTHHHFDHFGGGWKIYKIISKENPNVKILANEKTKGYLNDSDWHMARGRSTFGDLVGEMNPIPDEAFKIVSPIMDFAISLRVDKFQCHIEVFKRFWNILFVKKF
;
A
#
# COMPACT_ATOMS: atom_id res chain seq x y z
N MET A 1 3.81 13.01 -24.77
CA MET A 1 2.73 13.75 -24.08
C MET A 1 1.58 12.77 -23.86
N PHE A 2 1.29 12.39 -22.61
CA PHE A 2 0.16 11.51 -22.29
C PHE A 2 -1.15 12.22 -22.64
N GLN A 3 -2.08 11.52 -23.29
CA GLN A 3 -3.38 12.08 -23.57
C GLN A 3 -4.24 12.00 -22.31
N ARG A 4 -5.23 12.89 -22.17
CA ARG A 4 -6.11 12.96 -20.99
C ARG A 4 -6.88 11.65 -20.76
N GLU A 5 -7.05 10.89 -21.83
CA GLU A 5 -7.70 9.57 -21.92
C GLU A 5 -6.88 8.46 -21.25
N ASP A 6 -5.56 8.64 -21.11
CA ASP A 6 -4.65 7.68 -20.47
C ASP A 6 -4.69 7.77 -18.93
N LEU A 7 -5.37 8.77 -18.36
CA LEU A 7 -5.42 9.02 -16.93
C LEU A 7 -6.53 8.20 -16.27
N ILE A 8 -6.15 7.33 -15.33
CA ILE A 8 -7.08 6.60 -14.49
C ILE A 8 -7.45 7.48 -13.29
N LEU A 9 -8.63 8.11 -13.36
CA LEU A 9 -9.09 9.07 -12.36
C LEU A 9 -10.09 8.49 -11.36
N GLU A 10 -10.65 7.33 -11.67
CA GLU A 10 -11.70 6.70 -10.85
C GLU A 10 -11.19 5.44 -10.18
N SER A 11 -11.86 5.08 -9.08
CA SER A 11 -11.59 3.83 -8.38
C SER A 11 -12.12 2.68 -9.22
N LYS A 12 -11.24 1.82 -9.72
CA LYS A 12 -11.62 0.68 -10.56
C LYS A 12 -10.54 -0.38 -10.62
N LYS A 13 -10.93 -1.58 -11.04
CA LYS A 13 -10.01 -2.57 -11.56
C LYS A 13 -9.41 -2.04 -12.87
N VAL A 14 -8.10 -1.83 -12.88
CA VAL A 14 -7.32 -1.29 -14.01
C VAL A 14 -7.05 -2.37 -15.05
N ASN A 15 -6.69 -3.56 -14.58
CA ASN A 15 -6.50 -4.77 -15.38
C ASN A 15 -6.77 -5.99 -14.50
N GLU A 16 -6.51 -7.20 -15.00
CA GLU A 16 -6.76 -8.45 -14.28
C GLU A 16 -6.15 -8.53 -12.87
N TYR A 17 -5.05 -7.80 -12.62
CA TYR A 17 -4.26 -7.91 -11.40
C TYR A 17 -4.26 -6.64 -10.54
N LEU A 18 -4.59 -5.48 -11.10
CA LEU A 18 -4.39 -4.19 -10.46
C LEU A 18 -5.71 -3.47 -10.27
N HIS A 19 -5.94 -3.03 -9.04
CA HIS A 19 -6.97 -2.07 -8.69
C HIS A 19 -6.32 -0.73 -8.36
N HIS A 20 -6.88 0.34 -8.90
CA HIS A 20 -6.60 1.71 -8.48
C HIS A 20 -7.78 2.20 -7.65
N VAL A 21 -7.50 2.86 -6.53
CA VAL A 21 -8.53 3.47 -5.70
C VAL A 21 -8.16 4.92 -5.42
N ASP A 22 -8.96 5.84 -5.96
CA ASP A 22 -8.90 7.26 -5.59
C ASP A 22 -9.54 7.41 -4.21
N MET A 23 -8.71 7.66 -3.20
CA MET A 23 -9.14 7.76 -1.81
C MET A 23 -9.97 9.02 -1.56
N ARG A 24 -9.98 9.97 -2.51
CA ARG A 24 -10.67 11.26 -2.35
C ARG A 24 -10.38 11.89 -0.99
N GLN A 25 -9.13 11.82 -0.58
CA GLN A 25 -8.71 12.25 0.75
C GLN A 25 -9.10 13.71 0.95
N TYR A 26 -9.69 14.01 2.10
CA TYR A 26 -10.27 15.32 2.45
C TYR A 26 -11.40 15.77 1.51
N GLY A 27 -12.10 14.83 0.87
CA GLY A 27 -13.20 15.09 -0.06
C GLY A 27 -12.75 15.50 -1.47
N ALA A 28 -11.45 15.61 -1.73
CA ALA A 28 -10.90 16.05 -3.01
C ALA A 28 -10.41 14.87 -3.86
N ARG A 29 -10.84 14.79 -5.13
CA ARG A 29 -10.36 13.77 -6.08
C ARG A 29 -8.88 13.96 -6.38
N ARG A 30 -8.15 12.85 -6.56
CA ARG A 30 -6.73 12.83 -6.98
C ARG A 30 -5.76 13.37 -5.94
N THR A 31 -6.15 13.37 -4.66
CA THR A 31 -5.28 13.73 -3.54
C THR A 31 -4.39 12.55 -3.15
N LEU A 32 -4.99 11.36 -3.04
CA LEU A 32 -4.29 10.13 -2.68
C LEU A 32 -4.88 8.96 -3.47
N SER A 33 -3.99 8.14 -4.00
CA SER A 33 -4.32 6.85 -4.60
C SER A 33 -3.71 5.73 -3.79
N ILE A 34 -4.48 4.68 -3.57
CA ILE A 34 -3.95 3.39 -3.11
C ILE A 34 -4.06 2.38 -4.25
N PHE A 35 -3.22 1.35 -4.17
CA PHE A 35 -3.20 0.29 -5.18
C PHE A 35 -3.36 -1.06 -4.51
N ILE A 36 -4.16 -1.92 -5.13
CA ILE A 36 -4.31 -3.31 -4.67
C ILE A 36 -3.89 -4.20 -5.82
N PHE A 37 -2.86 -5.00 -5.59
CA PHE A 37 -2.52 -6.11 -6.47
C PHE A 37 -3.26 -7.33 -5.99
N ASN A 38 -4.04 -7.94 -6.87
CA ASN A 38 -4.75 -9.17 -6.63
C ASN A 38 -4.30 -10.20 -7.67
N LEU A 39 -3.55 -11.20 -7.22
CA LEU A 39 -3.10 -12.32 -8.04
C LEU A 39 -3.67 -13.59 -7.45
N ASP A 40 -4.62 -14.18 -8.17
CA ASP A 40 -5.38 -15.34 -7.74
C ASP A 40 -6.00 -15.10 -6.34
N ASN A 41 -5.54 -15.84 -5.33
CA ASN A 41 -6.02 -15.76 -3.96
C ASN A 41 -5.12 -14.91 -3.04
N ILE A 42 -4.16 -14.17 -3.60
CA ILE A 42 -3.20 -13.37 -2.83
C ILE A 42 -3.39 -11.90 -3.20
N SER A 43 -3.59 -11.07 -2.17
CA SER A 43 -3.70 -9.62 -2.30
C SER A 43 -2.56 -8.89 -1.59
N VAL A 44 -2.10 -7.80 -2.21
CA VAL A 44 -1.11 -6.87 -1.67
C VAL A 44 -1.68 -5.46 -1.73
N LEU A 45 -1.71 -4.78 -0.60
CA LEU A 45 -2.20 -3.41 -0.47
C LEU A 45 -1.02 -2.43 -0.39
N LEU A 46 -0.97 -1.46 -1.30
CA LEU A 46 0.00 -0.36 -1.27
C LEU A 46 -0.71 0.89 -0.77
N ASP A 47 -0.23 1.41 0.35
CA ASP A 47 -0.81 2.55 1.08
C ASP A 47 -2.26 2.33 1.55
N VAL A 48 -2.67 3.12 2.55
CA VAL A 48 -4.03 3.10 3.12
C VAL A 48 -4.62 4.47 3.42
N GLY A 49 -3.82 5.53 3.32
CA GLY A 49 -4.21 6.86 3.76
C GLY A 49 -4.12 7.05 5.27
N THR A 50 -4.92 7.97 5.78
CA THR A 50 -5.09 8.24 7.21
C THR A 50 -5.92 7.14 7.89
N SER A 51 -6.05 7.19 9.21
CA SER A 51 -6.99 6.33 9.96
C SER A 51 -8.46 6.47 9.52
N ASP A 52 -8.81 7.62 8.96
CA ASP A 52 -10.18 7.97 8.61
C ASP A 52 -10.54 7.39 7.23
N ASP A 53 -9.52 7.26 6.37
CA ASP A 53 -9.61 6.64 5.05
C ASP A 53 -9.85 5.11 5.12
N VAL A 54 -9.49 4.45 6.23
CA VAL A 54 -9.57 2.98 6.40
C VAL A 54 -10.97 2.43 6.13
N LYS A 55 -12.03 3.16 6.51
CA LYS A 55 -13.41 2.71 6.24
C LYS A 55 -13.67 2.58 4.74
N LYS A 56 -13.15 3.53 3.95
CA LYS A 56 -13.30 3.55 2.49
C LYS A 56 -12.48 2.43 1.84
N VAL A 57 -11.29 2.13 2.36
CA VAL A 57 -10.48 0.99 1.91
C VAL A 57 -11.28 -0.32 2.06
N LEU A 58 -11.86 -0.55 3.22
CA LEU A 58 -12.66 -1.75 3.51
C LEU A 58 -13.94 -1.83 2.67
N GLU A 59 -14.59 -0.69 2.43
CA GLU A 59 -15.74 -0.61 1.53
C GLU A 59 -15.35 -1.03 0.10
N TYR A 60 -14.21 -0.54 -0.39
CA TYR A 60 -13.71 -0.95 -1.70
C TYR A 60 -13.45 -2.46 -1.76
N PHE A 61 -12.84 -3.04 -0.71
CA PHE A 61 -12.58 -4.47 -0.64
C PHE A 61 -13.87 -5.27 -0.76
N LYS A 62 -14.90 -4.89 0.02
CA LYS A 62 -16.22 -5.53 -0.01
C LYS A 62 -16.88 -5.44 -1.39
N LEU A 63 -16.89 -4.26 -2.01
CA LEU A 63 -17.52 -4.04 -3.31
C LEU A 63 -16.83 -4.79 -4.46
N ASN A 64 -15.54 -5.11 -4.31
CA ASN A 64 -14.74 -5.76 -5.35
C ASN A 64 -14.43 -7.23 -5.03
N ASN A 65 -15.12 -7.83 -4.06
CA ASN A 65 -14.92 -9.23 -3.64
C ASN A 65 -13.45 -9.55 -3.29
N LEU A 66 -12.79 -8.64 -2.57
CA LEU A 66 -11.44 -8.82 -2.04
C LEU A 66 -11.56 -9.22 -0.56
N PRO A 67 -11.60 -10.53 -0.22
CA PRO A 67 -11.76 -10.96 1.16
C PRO A 67 -10.55 -10.55 1.99
N LEU A 68 -10.74 -10.19 3.27
CA LEU A 68 -9.60 -9.78 4.12
C LEU A 68 -8.57 -10.91 4.25
N SER A 69 -9.03 -12.16 4.21
CA SER A 69 -8.20 -13.35 4.24
C SER A 69 -7.18 -13.47 3.10
N SER A 70 -7.40 -12.81 1.96
CA SER A 70 -6.45 -12.84 0.82
C SER A 70 -5.25 -11.92 1.01
N PHE A 71 -5.34 -10.92 1.89
CA PHE A 71 -4.28 -9.91 2.04
C PHE A 71 -3.07 -10.49 2.75
N LYS A 72 -2.01 -10.76 1.99
CA LYS A 72 -0.75 -11.29 2.51
C LYS A 72 0.19 -10.19 2.96
N TYR A 73 0.21 -9.08 2.23
CA TYR A 73 1.13 -7.98 2.48
C TYR A 73 0.44 -6.62 2.44
N LEU A 74 0.82 -5.77 3.39
CA LEU A 74 0.56 -4.33 3.39
C LEU A 74 1.89 -3.63 3.17
N VAL A 75 1.94 -2.64 2.29
CA VAL A 75 3.18 -2.02 1.85
C VAL A 75 3.03 -0.50 1.93
N PRO A 76 3.61 0.17 2.95
CA PRO A 76 3.77 1.61 2.91
C PRO A 76 4.72 2.00 1.78
N THR A 77 4.35 3.00 0.99
CA THR A 77 5.31 3.69 0.12
C THR A 77 6.32 4.46 0.97
N HIS A 78 5.83 5.10 2.04
CA HIS A 78 6.61 5.76 3.07
C HIS A 78 5.77 5.95 4.35
N HIS A 79 6.35 6.58 5.38
CA HIS A 79 5.83 6.58 6.74
C HIS A 79 4.86 7.73 7.07
N HIS A 80 4.57 8.62 6.13
CA HIS A 80 3.72 9.78 6.44
C HIS A 80 2.26 9.37 6.72
N PHE A 81 1.61 10.16 7.57
CA PHE A 81 0.26 9.90 8.09
C PHE A 81 -0.80 9.82 6.97
N ASP A 82 -0.62 10.57 5.90
CA ASP A 82 -1.51 10.67 4.75
C ASP A 82 -1.34 9.51 3.76
N HIS A 83 -0.31 8.66 3.93
CA HIS A 83 -0.07 7.47 3.11
C HIS A 83 -0.31 6.17 3.88
N PHE A 84 0.21 6.07 5.10
CA PHE A 84 0.12 4.85 5.90
C PHE A 84 -0.25 5.10 7.36
N GLY A 85 -0.83 6.27 7.68
CA GLY A 85 -1.27 6.58 9.05
C GLY A 85 -2.36 5.63 9.55
N GLY A 86 -3.23 5.17 8.66
CA GLY A 86 -4.23 4.12 8.94
C GLY A 86 -3.66 2.70 9.05
N GLY A 87 -2.35 2.52 8.91
CA GLY A 87 -1.67 1.21 8.82
C GLY A 87 -1.94 0.29 10.02
N TRP A 88 -1.92 0.84 11.23
CA TRP A 88 -2.21 0.09 12.46
C TRP A 88 -3.64 -0.45 12.48
N LYS A 89 -4.59 0.36 12.01
CA LYS A 89 -6.03 0.08 12.05
C LYS A 89 -6.40 -0.95 11.01
N ILE A 90 -5.93 -0.79 9.77
CA ILE A 90 -6.14 -1.78 8.71
C ILE A 90 -5.50 -3.13 9.09
N TYR A 91 -4.28 -3.11 9.65
CA TYR A 91 -3.58 -4.33 10.07
C TYR A 91 -4.39 -5.07 11.15
N LYS A 92 -4.84 -4.37 12.19
CA LYS A 92 -5.66 -4.94 13.27
C LYS A 92 -6.97 -5.56 12.78
N ILE A 93 -7.53 -5.06 11.68
CA ILE A 93 -8.76 -5.58 11.08
C ILE A 93 -8.45 -6.84 10.26
N ILE A 94 -7.47 -6.76 9.35
CA ILE A 94 -7.09 -7.88 8.48
C ILE A 94 -6.54 -9.05 9.29
N SER A 95 -5.74 -8.78 10.33
CA SER A 95 -5.09 -9.84 11.13
C SER A 95 -6.05 -10.75 11.87
N LYS A 96 -7.30 -10.31 12.08
CA LYS A 96 -8.37 -11.16 12.63
C LYS A 96 -8.83 -12.26 11.69
N GLU A 97 -8.78 -12.01 10.37
CA GLU A 97 -9.16 -12.98 9.34
C GLU A 97 -7.94 -13.66 8.70
N ASN A 98 -6.80 -12.99 8.68
CA ASN A 98 -5.52 -13.55 8.26
C ASN A 98 -4.39 -13.20 9.25
N PRO A 99 -4.14 -14.06 10.25
CA PRO A 99 -3.05 -13.87 11.20
C PRO A 99 -1.65 -13.79 10.57
N ASN A 100 -1.50 -14.26 9.32
CA ASN A 100 -0.24 -14.27 8.60
C ASN A 100 0.02 -13.01 7.77
N VAL A 101 -0.89 -12.03 7.76
CA VAL A 101 -0.66 -10.75 7.08
C VAL A 101 0.58 -10.07 7.67
N LYS A 102 1.45 -9.54 6.80
CA LYS A 102 2.65 -8.79 7.21
C LYS A 102 2.72 -7.42 6.57
N ILE A 103 3.33 -6.48 7.26
CA ILE A 103 3.71 -5.17 6.74
C ILE A 103 5.13 -5.28 6.21
N LEU A 104 5.33 -5.05 4.91
CA LEU A 104 6.66 -5.02 4.30
C LEU A 104 7.25 -3.63 4.45
N ALA A 105 8.31 -3.50 5.23
CA ALA A 105 8.99 -2.25 5.47
C ALA A 105 10.48 -2.49 5.71
N ASN A 106 11.31 -1.45 5.54
CA ASN A 106 12.66 -1.47 6.10
C ASN A 106 12.62 -1.04 7.58
N GLU A 107 13.72 -1.24 8.31
CA GLU A 107 13.83 -0.88 9.74
C GLU A 107 13.50 0.59 10.01
N LYS A 108 13.92 1.49 9.12
CA LYS A 108 13.69 2.92 9.27
C LYS A 108 12.20 3.27 9.18
N THR A 109 11.51 2.74 8.18
CA THR A 109 10.06 2.92 8.01
C THR A 109 9.29 2.29 9.18
N LYS A 110 9.69 1.10 9.66
CA LYS A 110 9.11 0.51 10.88
C LYS A 110 9.27 1.46 12.08
N GLY A 111 10.48 1.97 12.31
CA GLY A 111 10.76 2.92 13.39
C GLY A 111 9.86 4.14 13.33
N TYR A 112 9.72 4.77 12.16
CA TYR A 112 8.85 5.92 11.97
C TYR A 112 7.36 5.61 12.15
N LEU A 113 6.88 4.47 11.63
CA LEU A 113 5.48 4.09 11.83
C LEU A 113 5.14 3.85 13.31
N ASN A 114 6.13 3.45 14.12
CA ASN A 114 5.98 3.23 15.56
C ASN A 114 6.30 4.46 16.41
N ASP A 115 6.89 5.52 15.85
CA ASP A 115 7.10 6.84 16.47
C ASP A 115 5.95 7.81 16.12
N SER A 116 4.72 7.42 16.46
CA SER A 116 3.50 8.09 16.00
C SER A 116 3.40 9.53 16.50
N ASP A 117 3.80 9.82 17.73
CA ASP A 117 3.56 11.12 18.37
C ASP A 117 4.31 12.26 17.67
N TRP A 118 5.58 12.03 17.30
CA TRP A 118 6.38 13.04 16.62
C TRP A 118 5.81 13.36 15.22
N HIS A 119 5.44 12.33 14.46
CA HIS A 119 4.87 12.50 13.13
C HIS A 119 3.51 13.19 13.17
N MET A 120 2.66 12.81 14.12
CA MET A 120 1.33 13.40 14.27
C MET A 120 1.40 14.85 14.73
N ALA A 121 2.31 15.22 15.64
CA ALA A 121 2.50 16.61 16.05
C ALA A 121 2.85 17.52 14.86
N ARG A 122 3.76 17.08 13.98
CA ARG A 122 4.10 17.82 12.76
C ARG A 122 2.95 17.87 11.77
N GLY A 123 2.27 16.76 11.55
CA GLY A 123 1.07 16.72 10.69
C GLY A 123 0.02 17.72 11.16
N ARG A 124 -0.32 17.71 12.45
CA ARG A 124 -1.34 18.61 13.05
C ARG A 124 -0.99 20.08 12.88
N SER A 125 0.29 20.44 12.96
CA SER A 125 0.74 21.81 12.76
C SER A 125 0.41 22.38 11.37
N THR A 126 0.24 21.52 10.36
CA THR A 126 -0.02 21.89 8.97
C THR A 126 -1.45 21.58 8.54
N PHE A 127 -1.97 20.41 8.93
CA PHE A 127 -3.25 19.86 8.44
C PHE A 127 -4.36 19.89 9.51
N GLY A 128 -4.06 20.32 10.73
CA GLY A 128 -5.03 20.35 11.84
C GLY A 128 -5.56 18.95 12.13
N ASP A 129 -6.88 18.85 12.30
CA ASP A 129 -7.56 17.60 12.66
C ASP A 129 -7.67 16.60 11.49
N LEU A 130 -7.27 16.99 10.29
CA LEU A 130 -7.35 16.12 9.10
C LEU A 130 -6.33 14.96 9.14
N VAL A 131 -5.40 14.96 10.08
CA VAL A 131 -4.37 13.93 10.17
C VAL A 131 -4.86 12.56 10.64
N GLY A 132 -6.05 12.51 11.24
CA GLY A 132 -6.56 11.31 11.91
C GLY A 132 -5.72 10.89 13.11
N GLU A 133 -5.50 9.58 13.24
CA GLU A 133 -4.78 8.93 14.34
C GLU A 133 -3.71 7.96 13.82
N MET A 134 -2.55 7.98 14.45
CA MET A 134 -1.53 6.94 14.30
C MET A 134 -1.30 6.28 15.65
N ASN A 135 -1.20 4.95 15.66
CA ASN A 135 -0.86 4.17 16.83
C ASN A 135 0.28 3.22 16.49
N PRO A 136 1.13 2.84 17.47
CA PRO A 136 2.17 1.84 17.26
C PRO A 136 1.60 0.52 16.74
N ILE A 137 2.39 -0.13 15.89
CA ILE A 137 2.08 -1.41 15.28
C ILE A 137 2.97 -2.47 15.93
N PRO A 138 2.43 -3.65 16.33
CA PRO A 138 3.22 -4.70 16.95
C PRO A 138 4.38 -5.14 16.05
N ASP A 139 5.53 -5.42 16.66
CA ASP A 139 6.76 -5.76 15.94
C ASP A 139 6.60 -7.01 15.06
N GLU A 140 5.83 -7.99 15.53
CA GLU A 140 5.49 -9.20 14.79
C GLU A 140 4.66 -8.94 13.52
N ALA A 141 4.02 -7.78 13.40
CA ALA A 141 3.31 -7.38 12.19
C ALA A 141 4.28 -7.17 11.01
N PHE A 142 5.53 -6.79 11.30
CA PHE A 142 6.48 -6.40 10.27
C PHE A 142 7.25 -7.60 9.72
N LYS A 143 7.50 -7.56 8.41
CA LYS A 143 8.54 -8.35 7.77
C LYS A 143 9.55 -7.37 7.17
N ILE A 144 10.73 -7.34 7.78
CA ILE A 144 11.79 -6.42 7.38
C ILE A 144 12.36 -6.84 6.03
N VAL A 145 12.39 -5.90 5.09
CA VAL A 145 12.95 -6.08 3.75
C VAL A 145 14.06 -5.06 3.50
N SER A 146 15.13 -5.52 2.85
CA SER A 146 16.26 -4.68 2.45
C SER A 146 16.22 -4.43 0.95
N PRO A 147 16.69 -3.26 0.48
CA PRO A 147 16.85 -3.02 -0.95
C PRO A 147 17.80 -4.06 -1.54
N ILE A 148 17.46 -4.58 -2.71
CA ILE A 148 18.37 -5.43 -3.49
C ILE A 148 19.40 -4.48 -4.10
N MET A 149 20.66 -4.55 -3.63
CA MET A 149 21.73 -3.68 -4.12
C MET A 149 22.12 -4.01 -5.57
N ASP A 150 21.98 -5.27 -5.99
CA ASP A 150 22.30 -5.74 -7.36
C ASP A 150 21.10 -6.47 -7.99
N PHE A 151 20.16 -5.69 -8.55
CA PHE A 151 18.94 -6.22 -9.17
C PHE A 151 19.25 -7.23 -10.30
N ALA A 152 20.29 -6.96 -11.10
CA ALA A 152 20.68 -7.79 -12.24
C ALA A 152 21.24 -9.18 -11.87
N ILE A 153 21.79 -9.32 -10.66
CA ILE A 153 22.34 -10.59 -10.17
C ILE A 153 21.23 -11.45 -9.55
N SER A 154 20.30 -10.83 -8.79
CA SER A 154 19.22 -11.57 -8.12
C SER A 154 18.31 -12.34 -9.09
N LEU A 155 18.05 -11.78 -10.28
CA LEU A 155 17.23 -12.43 -11.31
C LEU A 155 17.87 -13.69 -11.93
N ARG A 156 19.18 -13.91 -11.73
CA ARG A 156 19.89 -15.11 -12.23
C ARG A 156 19.96 -16.23 -11.20
N VAL A 157 19.82 -15.91 -9.92
CA VAL A 157 20.04 -16.86 -8.82
C VAL A 157 18.75 -17.61 -8.45
N ASP A 158 17.58 -16.99 -8.63
CA ASP A 158 16.30 -17.64 -8.34
C ASP A 158 15.71 -18.36 -9.56
N LYS A 159 15.84 -19.69 -9.57
CA LYS A 159 15.02 -20.61 -10.40
C LYS A 159 13.56 -20.64 -9.93
N PHE A 160 12.92 -19.49 -9.77
CA PHE A 160 11.47 -19.35 -9.64
C PHE A 160 10.92 -18.63 -10.86
N GLN A 161 10.85 -19.37 -11.97
CA GLN A 161 10.40 -18.90 -13.28
C GLN A 161 8.95 -18.34 -13.27
N CYS A 162 8.14 -18.62 -12.23
CA CYS A 162 6.72 -18.27 -12.21
C CYS A 162 6.40 -16.91 -11.56
N HIS A 163 7.17 -16.44 -10.57
CA HIS A 163 6.91 -15.15 -9.88
C HIS A 163 7.66 -13.96 -10.49
N ILE A 164 8.72 -14.22 -11.25
CA ILE A 164 9.56 -13.18 -11.88
C ILE A 164 8.87 -12.53 -13.09
N GLU A 165 8.06 -13.27 -13.85
CA GLU A 165 7.27 -12.74 -14.97
C GLU A 165 6.29 -11.64 -14.51
N VAL A 166 5.67 -11.85 -13.34
CA VAL A 166 4.75 -10.88 -12.72
C VAL A 166 5.48 -9.61 -12.30
N PHE A 167 6.65 -9.73 -11.67
CA PHE A 167 7.45 -8.57 -11.27
C PHE A 167 8.08 -7.83 -12.46
N LYS A 168 8.47 -8.54 -13.52
CA LYS A 168 8.90 -7.94 -14.79
C LYS A 168 7.76 -7.20 -15.50
N ARG A 169 6.54 -7.75 -15.48
CA ARG A 169 5.32 -7.06 -15.94
C ARG A 169 5.01 -5.84 -15.07
N PHE A 170 5.09 -5.96 -13.75
CA PHE A 170 4.93 -4.86 -12.78
C PHE A 170 5.89 -3.69 -13.09
N TRP A 171 7.17 -3.98 -13.34
CA TRP A 171 8.16 -2.94 -13.64
C TRP A 171 8.00 -2.32 -15.04
N ASN A 172 7.67 -3.11 -16.06
CA ASN A 172 7.41 -2.58 -17.41
C ASN A 172 6.16 -1.69 -17.47
N ILE A 173 5.14 -1.96 -16.65
CA ILE A 173 3.92 -1.15 -16.56
C ILE A 173 4.17 0.17 -15.80
N LEU A 174 4.99 0.16 -14.75
CA LEU A 174 5.24 1.33 -13.91
C LEU A 174 6.39 2.23 -14.39
N PHE A 175 7.41 1.70 -15.07
CA PHE A 175 8.66 2.45 -15.31
C PHE A 175 9.27 2.31 -16.72
N VAL A 176 8.61 1.64 -17.68
CA VAL A 176 9.10 1.57 -19.07
C VAL A 176 8.08 2.12 -20.05
N LYS A 177 7.95 3.45 -20.06
CA LYS A 177 8.07 4.19 -21.33
C LYS A 177 9.17 5.23 -21.14
N LYS A 178 10.28 4.97 -21.85
CA LYS A 178 11.48 5.79 -21.96
C LYS A 178 11.18 7.27 -22.22
N PHE A 179 12.09 8.11 -21.72
CA PHE A 179 12.45 9.40 -22.30
C PHE A 179 12.57 9.34 -23.83
#